data_AF-A0A081RYR3-F1
#
_entry.id   AF-A0A081RYR3-F1
#
_cell.length_a   1.000
_cell.length_b   1.000
_cell.length_c   1.000
_cell.angle_alpha   90.00
_cell.angle_beta   90.00
_cell.angle_gamma   90.00
#
_symmetry.space_group_name_H-M   'P 1'
#
loop_
_entity.id
_entity.type
_entity.pdbx_description
1 polymer ?
#
loop_
_entity_poly.entity_id
_entity_poly.type
_entity_poly.pdbx_seq_one_letter_code
_entity_poly.pdbx_strand_id
1 'polypeptide(L)'
;MVIAAVLLAGCSNQPANGNKQRKVAAETRIQLGMAYLAEGHLSAARYHFDKVLLAQPDHYQAQLGMALYEQYSGQPEAARQRYKMAMQYAPGNDTVLYHYSVFLCEQGQYEEAKILLTGNNADRRICYQ
;
A
#
# COMPACT_ATOMS: atom_id res chain seq x y z
N MET A 1 -49.34 -19.56 -31.89
CA MET A 1 -48.28 -18.57 -31.56
C MET A 1 -48.79 -17.68 -30.44
N VAL A 2 -48.33 -17.88 -29.21
CA VAL A 2 -48.52 -16.92 -28.12
C VAL A 2 -47.13 -16.63 -27.58
N ILE A 3 -46.56 -15.52 -28.03
CA ILE A 3 -45.28 -15.01 -27.55
C ILE A 3 -45.58 -14.34 -26.20
N ALA A 4 -45.27 -15.05 -25.11
CA ALA A 4 -45.30 -14.46 -23.77
C ALA A 4 -44.06 -13.57 -23.61
N ALA A 5 -44.30 -12.27 -23.45
CA ALA A 5 -43.29 -11.25 -23.32
C ALA A 5 -42.47 -11.44 -22.04
N VAL A 6 -41.15 -11.46 -22.22
CA VAL A 6 -40.13 -11.48 -21.16
C VAL A 6 -40.15 -10.13 -20.44
N LEU A 7 -40.51 -10.13 -19.15
CA LEU A 7 -40.28 -9.00 -18.26
C LEU A 7 -39.03 -9.25 -17.43
N LEU A 8 -37.86 -8.87 -17.98
CA LEU A 8 -36.64 -8.73 -17.19
C LEU A 8 -36.70 -7.39 -16.44
N ALA A 9 -37.35 -7.40 -15.28
CA ALA A 9 -37.23 -6.31 -14.31
C ALA A 9 -35.87 -6.42 -13.59
N GLY A 10 -34.80 -6.00 -14.27
CA GLY A 10 -33.48 -5.86 -13.68
C GLY A 10 -33.32 -4.50 -13.02
N CYS A 11 -33.73 -4.35 -11.76
CA CYS A 11 -33.40 -3.16 -10.96
C CYS A 11 -32.27 -3.50 -9.98
N SER A 12 -31.02 -3.30 -10.40
CA SER A 12 -29.88 -3.26 -9.48
C SER A 12 -29.75 -1.84 -8.92
N ASN A 13 -30.47 -1.55 -7.84
CA ASN A 13 -30.39 -0.28 -7.14
C ASN A 13 -29.55 -0.48 -5.87
N GLN A 14 -28.25 -0.13 -5.86
CA GLN A 14 -27.49 -0.20 -4.61
C GLN A 14 -26.40 0.87 -4.46
N PRO A 15 -26.67 1.97 -3.73
CA PRO A 15 -25.65 2.97 -3.43
C PRO A 15 -24.85 2.67 -2.14
N ALA A 16 -25.23 1.69 -1.33
CA ALA A 16 -24.51 1.33 -0.10
C ALA A 16 -23.40 0.28 -0.29
N ASN A 17 -23.45 -0.53 -1.35
CA ASN A 17 -22.53 -1.64 -1.57
C ASN A 17 -21.24 -1.22 -2.29
N GLY A 18 -21.26 -0.09 -3.01
CA GLY A 18 -20.13 0.40 -3.79
C GLY A 18 -18.89 0.72 -2.94
N ASN A 19 -19.07 1.37 -1.78
CA ASN A 19 -17.94 1.73 -0.90
C ASN A 19 -17.30 0.49 -0.25
N LYS A 20 -18.11 -0.46 0.20
CA LYS A 20 -17.62 -1.74 0.74
C LYS A 20 -16.87 -2.54 -0.32
N GLN A 21 -17.42 -2.64 -1.53
CA GLN A 21 -16.78 -3.31 -2.65
C GLN A 21 -15.47 -2.64 -3.06
N ARG A 22 -15.40 -1.30 -3.10
CA ARG A 22 -14.17 -0.56 -3.39
C ARG A 22 -13.09 -0.79 -2.34
N LYS A 23 -13.46 -0.83 -1.05
CA LYS A 23 -12.53 -1.13 0.04
C LYS A 23 -11.96 -2.56 -0.07
N VAL A 24 -12.82 -3.56 -0.23
CA VAL A 24 -12.38 -4.96 -0.45
C VAL A 24 -11.49 -5.07 -1.69
N ALA A 25 -11.87 -4.41 -2.78
CA ALA A 25 -11.10 -4.40 -4.02
C ALA A 25 -9.73 -3.70 -3.88
N ALA A 26 -9.59 -2.74 -2.97
CA ALA A 26 -8.32 -2.11 -2.64
C ALA A 26 -7.45 -3.06 -1.79
N GLU A 27 -8.00 -3.61 -0.71
CA GLU A 27 -7.31 -4.56 0.18
C GLU A 27 -6.76 -5.77 -0.59
N THR A 28 -7.57 -6.38 -1.47
CA THR A 28 -7.12 -7.50 -2.31
C THR A 28 -5.98 -7.09 -3.25
N ARG A 29 -6.03 -5.88 -3.82
CA ARG A 29 -4.94 -5.38 -4.68
C ARG A 29 -3.67 -5.14 -3.88
N ILE A 30 -3.77 -4.63 -2.66
CA ILE A 30 -2.59 -4.50 -1.77
C ILE A 30 -1.97 -5.87 -1.52
N GLN A 31 -2.77 -6.87 -1.16
CA GLN A 31 -2.27 -8.22 -0.91
C GLN A 31 -1.58 -8.83 -2.13
N LEU A 32 -2.18 -8.71 -3.31
CA LEU A 32 -1.58 -9.17 -4.57
C LEU A 32 -0.28 -8.41 -4.88
N GLY A 33 -0.28 -7.09 -4.71
CA GLY A 33 0.91 -6.26 -4.93
C GLY A 33 2.06 -6.69 -4.04
N MET A 34 1.79 -6.94 -2.75
CA MET A 34 2.78 -7.42 -1.78
C MET A 34 3.28 -8.83 -2.12
N ALA A 35 2.39 -9.74 -2.54
CA ALA A 35 2.78 -11.10 -2.96
C ALA A 35 3.72 -11.06 -4.17
N TYR A 36 3.37 -10.28 -5.20
CA TYR A 36 4.26 -10.11 -6.37
C TYR A 36 5.59 -9.45 -6.02
N LEU A 37 5.59 -8.52 -5.07
CA LEU A 37 6.84 -7.91 -4.56
C LEU A 37 7.75 -8.96 -3.91
N ALA A 38 7.18 -9.83 -3.07
CA ALA A 38 7.92 -10.90 -2.40
C ALA A 38 8.50 -11.92 -3.39
N GLU A 39 7.83 -12.13 -4.53
CA GLU A 39 8.31 -12.99 -5.62
C GLU A 39 9.30 -12.29 -6.57
N GLY A 40 9.56 -10.98 -6.40
CA GLY A 40 10.41 -10.20 -7.30
C GLY A 40 9.73 -9.79 -8.61
N HIS A 41 8.42 -10.01 -8.75
CA HIS A 41 7.61 -9.60 -9.89
C HIS A 41 7.25 -8.10 -9.80
N LEU A 42 8.26 -7.23 -9.90
CA LEU A 42 8.17 -5.79 -9.65
C LEU A 42 7.11 -5.08 -10.51
N SER A 43 6.99 -5.42 -11.80
CA SER A 43 5.99 -4.83 -12.69
C SER A 43 4.55 -5.16 -12.28
N ALA A 44 4.30 -6.40 -11.84
CA ALA A 44 2.99 -6.83 -11.36
C ALA A 44 2.65 -6.16 -10.02
N ALA A 45 3.63 -6.09 -9.11
CA ALA A 45 3.46 -5.41 -7.83
C ALA A 45 3.04 -3.94 -8.02
N ARG A 46 3.81 -3.19 -8.83
CA ARG A 46 3.51 -1.81 -9.17
C ARG A 46 2.10 -1.64 -9.74
N TYR A 47 1.72 -2.48 -10.70
CA TYR A 47 0.41 -2.41 -11.32
C TYR A 47 -0.72 -2.44 -10.28
N HIS A 48 -0.62 -3.33 -9.29
CA HIS A 48 -1.65 -3.45 -8.26
C HIS A 48 -1.70 -2.23 -7.33
N PHE A 49 -0.55 -1.71 -6.90
CA PHE A 49 -0.49 -0.50 -6.08
C PHE A 49 -1.02 0.73 -6.84
N ASP A 50 -0.63 0.90 -8.10
CA ASP A 50 -1.10 1.99 -8.97
C ASP A 50 -2.63 1.99 -9.10
N LYS A 51 -3.25 0.82 -9.22
CA LYS A 51 -4.73 0.72 -9.27
C LYS A 51 -5.41 1.17 -7.99
N VAL A 52 -4.78 0.98 -6.83
CA VAL A 52 -5.30 1.51 -5.57
C VAL A 52 -5.10 3.02 -5.52
N LEU A 53 -3.89 3.49 -5.83
CA LEU A 53 -3.54 4.91 -5.77
C LEU A 53 -4.28 5.79 -6.78
N LEU A 54 -4.68 5.23 -7.93
CA LEU A 54 -5.56 5.90 -8.91
C LEU A 54 -6.94 6.24 -8.32
N ALA A 55 -7.45 5.39 -7.42
CA ALA A 55 -8.76 5.56 -6.81
C ALA A 55 -8.69 6.25 -5.44
N GLN A 56 -7.60 6.00 -4.69
CA GLN A 56 -7.37 6.47 -3.33
C GLN A 56 -5.90 6.89 -3.18
N PRO A 57 -5.55 8.11 -3.63
CA PRO A 57 -4.16 8.61 -3.59
C PRO A 57 -3.58 8.70 -2.17
N ASP A 58 -4.43 8.74 -1.14
CA ASP A 58 -4.10 8.83 0.28
C ASP A 58 -4.06 7.46 0.98
N HIS A 59 -4.26 6.35 0.26
CA HIS A 59 -4.26 5.02 0.85
C HIS A 59 -2.88 4.62 1.37
N TYR A 60 -2.65 4.73 2.68
CA TYR A 60 -1.31 4.59 3.27
C TYR A 60 -0.64 3.25 2.95
N GLN A 61 -1.38 2.13 2.91
CA GLN A 61 -0.80 0.82 2.58
C GLN A 61 -0.37 0.74 1.10
N ALA A 62 -1.03 1.49 0.21
CA ALA A 62 -0.66 1.54 -1.20
C ALA A 62 0.59 2.41 -1.40
N GLN A 63 0.67 3.53 -0.67
CA GLN A 63 1.87 4.35 -0.60
C GLN A 63 3.06 3.56 -0.05
N LEU A 64 2.86 2.78 1.03
CA LEU A 64 3.87 1.89 1.59
C LEU A 64 4.31 0.81 0.59
N GLY A 65 3.35 0.15 -0.08
CA GLY A 65 3.65 -0.84 -1.13
C GLY A 65 4.46 -0.25 -2.29
N MET A 66 4.14 0.98 -2.71
CA MET A 66 4.91 1.68 -3.73
C MET A 66 6.31 2.08 -3.25
N ALA A 67 6.46 2.48 -1.98
CA ALA A 67 7.77 2.76 -1.37
C ALA A 67 8.68 1.53 -1.42
N LEU A 68 8.15 0.37 -1.03
CA LEU A 68 8.86 -0.90 -1.10
C LEU A 68 9.23 -1.26 -2.55
N TYR A 69 8.29 -1.12 -3.48
CA TYR A 69 8.57 -1.32 -4.91
C TYR A 69 9.71 -0.44 -5.41
N GLU A 70 9.70 0.86 -5.10
CA GLU A 70 10.73 1.81 -5.51
C GLU A 70 12.08 1.48 -4.87
N GLN A 71 12.10 1.05 -3.60
CA GLN A 71 13.29 0.57 -2.91
C GLN A 71 13.89 -0.66 -3.60
N TYR A 72 13.11 -1.72 -3.82
CA TYR A 72 13.57 -2.94 -4.52
C TYR A 72 13.93 -2.68 -5.99
N SER A 73 13.36 -1.65 -6.61
CA SER A 73 13.67 -1.23 -7.97
C SER A 73 14.90 -0.31 -8.05
N GLY A 74 15.61 -0.06 -6.94
CA GLY A 74 16.81 0.78 -6.92
C GLY A 74 16.54 2.28 -7.08
N GLN A 75 15.38 2.76 -6.64
CA GLN A 75 14.96 4.16 -6.71
C GLN A 75 14.80 4.77 -5.30
N PRO A 76 15.89 4.95 -4.54
CA PRO A 76 15.83 5.32 -3.12
C PRO A 76 15.18 6.68 -2.87
N GLU A 77 15.40 7.68 -3.74
CA GLU A 77 14.79 8.99 -3.56
C GLU A 77 13.27 8.97 -3.75
N ALA A 78 12.77 8.20 -4.72
CA ALA A 78 11.33 8.00 -4.88
C ALA A 78 10.75 7.28 -3.66
N ALA A 79 11.41 6.18 -3.25
CA ALA A 79 10.98 5.38 -2.11
C ALA A 79 10.85 6.23 -0.84
N ARG A 80 11.83 7.11 -0.57
CA ARG A 80 11.79 8.06 0.54
C ARG A 80 10.54 8.94 0.51
N GLN A 81 10.17 9.47 -0.65
CA GLN A 81 8.97 10.30 -0.76
C GLN A 81 7.70 9.50 -0.48
N ARG A 82 7.60 8.28 -1.01
CA ARG A 82 6.48 7.37 -0.74
C ARG A 82 6.37 6.99 0.73
N TYR A 83 7.48 6.70 1.39
CA TYR A 83 7.50 6.43 2.83
C TYR A 83 6.99 7.62 3.65
N LYS A 84 7.44 8.84 3.31
CA LYS A 84 6.93 10.07 3.95
C LYS A 84 5.42 10.25 3.75
N MET A 85 4.91 9.98 2.54
CA MET A 85 3.48 10.02 2.26
C MET A 85 2.71 8.97 3.08
N ALA A 86 3.18 7.73 3.12
CA ALA A 86 2.56 6.67 3.92
C ALA A 86 2.50 7.06 5.42
N MET A 87 3.57 7.65 5.95
CA MET A 87 3.63 8.13 7.33
C MET A 87 2.69 9.33 7.56
N GLN A 88 2.57 10.23 6.59
CA GLN A 88 1.65 11.36 6.66
C GLN A 88 0.20 10.90 6.72
N TYR A 89 -0.18 9.88 5.94
CA TYR A 89 -1.55 9.37 5.89
C TYR A 89 -1.87 8.37 7.01
N ALA A 90 -0.86 7.79 7.65
CA ALA A 90 -1.03 6.95 8.84
C ALA A 90 0.03 7.27 9.90
N PRO A 91 -0.07 8.44 10.57
CA PRO A 91 0.87 8.82 11.63
C PRO A 91 0.88 7.79 12.76
N GLY A 92 2.06 7.38 13.20
CA GLY A 92 2.21 6.40 14.28
C GLY A 92 1.90 4.95 13.89
N ASN A 93 1.68 4.65 12.60
CA ASN A 93 1.48 3.27 12.17
C ASN A 93 2.80 2.48 12.24
N ASP A 94 2.86 1.49 13.13
CA ASP A 94 4.07 0.71 13.40
C ASP A 94 4.64 0.02 12.14
N THR A 95 3.79 -0.46 11.24
CA THR A 95 4.24 -1.09 10.00
C THR A 95 4.94 -0.08 9.08
N VAL A 96 4.37 1.11 8.91
CA VAL A 96 4.99 2.18 8.10
C VAL A 96 6.30 2.64 8.73
N LEU A 97 6.31 2.88 10.05
CA LEU A 97 7.50 3.31 10.78
C LEU A 97 8.61 2.27 10.68
N TYR A 98 8.28 0.98 10.85
CA TYR A 98 9.23 -0.12 10.73
C TYR A 98 9.88 -0.15 9.35
N HIS A 99 9.10 -0.21 8.27
CA HIS A 99 9.65 -0.30 6.91
C HIS A 99 10.46 0.95 6.53
N TYR A 100 9.98 2.14 6.90
CA TYR A 100 10.73 3.36 6.61
C TYR A 100 12.04 3.42 7.42
N SER A 101 12.05 2.93 8.66
CA SER A 101 13.27 2.85 9.47
C SER A 101 14.29 1.89 8.85
N VAL A 102 13.85 0.70 8.42
CA VAL A 102 14.71 -0.26 7.71
C VAL A 102 15.30 0.36 6.46
N PHE A 103 14.47 1.03 5.63
CA PHE A 103 14.94 1.76 4.46
C PHE A 103 16.00 2.80 4.83
N LEU A 104 15.79 3.60 5.88
CA LEU A 104 16.77 4.59 6.34
C LEU A 104 18.09 3.93 6.80
N CYS A 105 18.03 2.77 7.46
CA CYS A 105 19.23 2.00 7.81
C CYS A 105 19.99 1.56 6.54
N GLU A 106 19.30 1.06 5.52
CA GLU A 106 19.89 0.67 4.22
C GLU A 106 20.56 1.84 3.51
N GLN A 107 20.03 3.06 3.68
CA GLN A 107 20.62 4.29 3.15
C GLN A 107 21.74 4.87 4.05
N GLY A 108 22.09 4.22 5.17
CA GLY A 108 23.10 4.70 6.12
C GLY A 108 22.64 5.84 7.04
N GLN A 109 21.35 6.13 7.08
CA GLN A 109 20.75 7.22 7.88
C GLN A 109 20.27 6.74 9.25
N TYR A 110 21.20 6.20 10.03
CA TYR A 110 20.91 5.53 11.30
C TYR A 110 20.25 6.43 12.34
N GLU A 111 20.64 7.70 12.41
CA GLU A 111 20.08 8.66 13.37
C GLU A 111 18.61 9.00 13.06
N GLU A 112 18.28 9.18 11.78
CA GLU A 112 16.89 9.39 11.34
C GLU A 112 16.03 8.16 11.61
N ALA A 113 16.56 6.96 11.32
CA ALA A 113 15.88 5.70 11.62
C ALA A 113 15.58 5.54 13.11
N LYS A 114 16.55 5.85 13.98
CA LYS A 114 16.40 5.79 15.43
C LYS A 114 15.32 6.77 15.92
N ILE A 115 15.33 8.01 15.44
CA ILE A 115 14.32 9.02 15.83
C ILE A 115 12.91 8.53 15.46
N LEU A 116 12.74 7.97 14.27
CA LEU A 116 11.45 7.48 13.78
C LEU A 116 10.82 6.41 14.70
N LEU A 117 11.67 5.64 15.39
CA LEU A 117 11.31 4.50 16.22
C LEU A 117 11.15 4.82 17.71
N THR A 118 11.71 5.94 18.19
CA THR A 118 11.68 6.29 19.63
C THR A 118 10.28 6.58 20.20
N GLY A 119 9.25 6.71 19.36
CA GLY A 119 7.86 6.94 19.77
C GLY A 119 7.03 5.69 20.07
N ASN A 120 7.40 4.50 19.55
CA ASN A 120 6.59 3.27 19.65
C ASN A 120 7.52 2.04 19.79
N ASN A 121 7.67 1.51 21.03
CA ASN A 121 8.19 0.17 21.37
C ASN A 121 9.25 -0.44 20.43
N ALA A 122 10.29 0.31 20.07
CA ALA A 122 11.24 -0.13 19.06
C ALA A 122 12.51 -0.73 19.65
N ASP A 123 12.81 -1.95 19.25
CA ASP A 123 14.10 -2.59 19.49
C ASP A 123 15.19 -1.87 18.66
N ARG A 124 16.24 -1.38 19.32
CA ARG A 124 17.34 -0.60 18.72
C ARG A 124 18.21 -1.41 17.74
N ARG A 125 17.84 -2.66 17.46
CA ARG A 125 18.57 -3.62 16.63
C ARG A 125 18.22 -3.56 15.14
N ILE A 126 17.20 -2.79 14.74
CA ILE A 126 16.69 -2.75 13.35
C ILE A 126 17.75 -2.39 12.30
N CYS A 127 18.76 -1.57 12.63
CA CYS A 127 19.83 -1.22 11.70
C CYS A 127 21.08 -2.12 11.79
N TYR A 128 21.10 -3.12 12.68
CA TYR A 128 22.28 -3.92 13.01
C TYR A 128 22.08 -5.44 12.80
N GLN A 129 20.99 -5.84 12.13
CA GLN A 129 20.77 -7.20 11.62
C GLN A 129 20.95 -7.18 10.10
#